data_AF-A0A4Y8CAH1-F1
#
_entry.id   AF-A0A4Y8CAH1-F1
#
_cell.length_a   1.000
_cell.length_b   1.000
_cell.length_c   1.000
_cell.angle_alpha   90.00
_cell.angle_beta   90.00
_cell.angle_gamma   90.00
#
_symmetry.space_group_name_H-M   'P 1'
#
loop_
_entity.id
_entity.type
_entity.pdbx_description
1 polymer ?
#
loop_
_entity_poly.entity_id
_entity_poly.type
_entity_poly.pdbx_seq_one_letter_code
_entity_poly.pdbx_strand_id
1 'polypeptide(L)'
;EKHSFIKKYFKEFYTKDFKLFASKDKHYRIRAELSFYHENDTLFYAMFDPKSKKKYIIEYLDFADEKICAFMPKLLEYLRQDNKLKEKLFGVEFLTTKQELSVTLLYHKNIEDIKSNLENLSNILHINLIARSKGKKLIFKTENLRQTLNIQDRKIFYEFNNDCFIQP
;
A
#
# COMPACT_ATOMS: atom_id res chain seq x y z
N GLU A 1 10.32 -24.32 8.76
CA GLU A 1 9.92 -24.82 7.42
C GLU A 1 10.82 -24.33 6.28
N LYS A 2 10.84 -23.03 5.93
CA LYS A 2 11.62 -22.47 4.80
C LYS A 2 13.11 -22.85 4.78
N HIS A 3 13.78 -22.81 5.93
CA HIS A 3 15.19 -23.19 6.05
C HIS A 3 15.45 -24.66 5.66
N SER A 4 14.60 -25.57 6.14
CA SER A 4 14.71 -26.99 5.80
C SER A 4 14.46 -27.24 4.32
N PHE A 5 13.49 -26.52 3.73
CA PHE A 5 13.23 -26.59 2.29
C PHE A 5 14.45 -26.15 1.48
N ILE A 6 15.03 -24.98 1.78
CA ILE A 6 16.20 -24.45 1.05
C ILE A 6 17.41 -25.38 1.20
N LYS A 7 17.72 -25.86 2.42
CA LYS A 7 18.83 -26.82 2.64
C LYS A 7 18.67 -28.09 1.81
N LYS A 8 17.44 -28.61 1.67
CA LYS A 8 17.16 -29.78 0.83
C LYS A 8 17.28 -29.44 -0.66
N TYR A 9 16.70 -28.33 -1.08
CA TYR A 9 16.64 -27.91 -2.49
C TYR A 9 18.03 -27.68 -3.09
N PHE A 10 18.97 -27.11 -2.32
CA PHE A 10 20.31 -26.79 -2.79
C PHE A 10 21.37 -27.85 -2.48
N LYS A 11 21.00 -29.01 -1.93
CA LYS A 11 21.95 -29.98 -1.37
C LYS A 11 23.04 -30.43 -2.36
N GLU A 12 22.73 -30.53 -3.65
CA GLU A 12 23.68 -30.94 -4.69
C GLU A 12 24.70 -29.85 -5.05
N PHE A 13 24.35 -28.58 -4.84
CA PHE A 13 25.16 -27.42 -5.24
C PHE A 13 25.85 -26.73 -4.05
N TYR A 14 25.27 -26.86 -2.85
CA TYR A 14 25.70 -26.14 -1.66
C TYR A 14 25.44 -26.96 -0.40
N THR A 15 26.51 -27.32 0.31
CA THR A 15 26.49 -28.19 1.48
C THR A 15 26.86 -27.50 2.79
N LYS A 16 27.24 -26.21 2.73
CA LYS A 16 27.57 -25.41 3.92
C LYS A 16 26.30 -24.84 4.56
N ASP A 17 26.46 -24.21 5.72
CA ASP A 17 25.37 -23.53 6.40
C ASP A 17 24.96 -22.23 5.72
N PHE A 18 23.65 -22.03 5.62
CA PHE A 18 23.05 -20.80 5.11
C PHE A 18 23.05 -19.74 6.22
N LYS A 19 23.48 -18.52 5.89
CA LYS A 19 23.24 -17.37 6.75
C LYS A 19 21.78 -16.94 6.62
N LEU A 20 21.06 -16.96 7.73
CA LEU A 20 19.65 -16.60 7.79
C LEU A 20 19.48 -15.20 8.39
N PHE A 21 18.63 -14.40 7.78
CA PHE A 21 18.24 -13.09 8.27
C PHE A 21 16.72 -13.10 8.49
N ALA A 22 16.30 -12.99 9.74
CA ALA A 22 14.87 -12.95 10.08
C ALA A 22 14.32 -11.55 9.83
N SER A 23 13.15 -11.47 9.20
CA SER A 23 12.34 -10.25 9.22
C SER A 23 11.59 -10.15 10.54
N LYS A 24 11.03 -8.97 10.82
CA LYS A 24 10.00 -8.85 11.86
C LYS A 24 8.77 -9.68 11.46
N ASP A 25 8.03 -10.17 12.45
CA ASP A 25 6.80 -10.94 12.22
C ASP A 25 5.61 -10.06 11.84
N LYS A 26 5.67 -8.76 12.17
CA LYS A 26 4.67 -7.74 11.86
C LYS A 26 5.34 -6.47 11.32
N HIS A 27 4.56 -5.64 10.62
CA HIS A 27 4.96 -4.32 10.14
C HIS A 27 6.24 -4.32 9.29
N TYR A 28 6.43 -5.38 8.51
CA TYR A 28 7.60 -5.53 7.66
C TYR A 28 7.35 -5.07 6.22
N ARG A 29 6.09 -4.86 5.81
CA ARG A 29 5.72 -4.57 4.42
C ARG A 29 5.43 -3.08 4.21
N ILE A 30 6.21 -2.42 3.37
CA ILE A 30 6.07 -0.99 3.07
C ILE A 30 5.05 -0.69 1.96
N ARG A 31 4.57 -1.73 1.26
CA ARG A 31 3.54 -1.63 0.22
C ARG A 31 2.38 -2.56 0.52
N ALA A 32 1.16 -2.03 0.45
CA ALA A 32 -0.08 -2.79 0.62
C ALA A 32 -1.11 -2.40 -0.44
N GLU A 33 -1.71 -3.38 -1.09
CA GLU A 33 -2.72 -3.17 -2.13
C GLU A 33 -4.01 -3.86 -1.72
N LEU A 34 -5.09 -3.10 -1.61
CA LEU A 34 -6.37 -3.55 -1.11
C LEU A 34 -7.47 -3.20 -2.10
N SER A 35 -8.53 -4.00 -2.09
CA SER A 35 -9.78 -3.65 -2.75
C SER A 35 -10.71 -2.92 -1.78
N PHE A 36 -11.70 -2.23 -2.34
CA PHE A 36 -12.87 -1.82 -1.58
C PHE A 36 -14.05 -2.78 -1.81
N TYR A 37 -14.82 -3.00 -0.75
CA TYR A 37 -16.11 -3.69 -0.77
C TYR A 37 -17.21 -2.70 -0.39
N HIS A 38 -18.26 -2.65 -1.19
CA HIS A 38 -19.41 -1.76 -1.01
C HIS A 38 -20.58 -2.58 -0.50
N GLU A 39 -21.15 -2.18 0.62
CA GLU A 39 -22.30 -2.86 1.24
C GLU A 39 -23.12 -1.82 2.00
N ASN A 40 -24.45 -1.86 1.89
CA ASN A 40 -25.38 -1.00 2.64
C ASN A 40 -24.99 0.50 2.64
N ASP A 41 -24.62 1.03 1.47
CA ASP A 41 -24.16 2.41 1.28
C ASP A 41 -22.91 2.81 2.11
N THR A 42 -22.17 1.83 2.62
CA THR A 42 -20.88 2.02 3.26
C THR A 42 -19.75 1.35 2.47
N LEU A 43 -18.53 1.57 2.94
CA LEU A 43 -17.28 1.19 2.28
C LEU A 43 -16.40 0.43 3.25
N PHE A 44 -15.81 -0.68 2.82
CA PHE A 44 -14.86 -1.47 3.62
C PHE A 44 -13.60 -1.78 2.82
N TYR A 45 -12.48 -1.93 3.50
CA TYR A 45 -11.31 -2.57 2.89
C TYR A 45 -11.57 -4.06 2.73
N ALA A 46 -11.03 -4.63 1.66
CA ALA A 46 -11.15 -6.05 1.37
C ALA A 46 -9.91 -6.59 0.66
N MET A 47 -9.67 -7.89 0.84
CA MET A 47 -8.70 -8.65 0.07
C MET A 47 -9.38 -9.81 -0.64
N PHE A 48 -8.70 -10.42 -1.61
CA PHE A 48 -9.20 -11.60 -2.30
C PHE A 48 -8.70 -12.86 -1.63
N ASP A 49 -9.61 -13.79 -1.34
CA ASP A 49 -9.23 -15.13 -0.91
C ASP A 49 -8.51 -15.85 -2.07
N PRO A 50 -7.31 -16.41 -1.83
CA PRO A 50 -6.48 -16.94 -2.92
C PRO A 50 -7.11 -18.15 -3.63
N LYS A 51 -7.98 -18.91 -2.95
CA LYS A 51 -8.62 -20.12 -3.47
C LYS A 51 -9.93 -19.80 -4.19
N SER A 52 -10.85 -19.12 -3.51
CA SER A 52 -12.20 -18.82 -3.99
C SER A 52 -12.28 -17.56 -4.86
N LYS A 53 -11.25 -16.70 -4.83
CA LYS A 53 -11.20 -15.38 -5.49
C LYS A 53 -12.34 -14.44 -5.06
N LYS A 54 -13.00 -14.71 -3.93
CA LYS A 54 -14.02 -13.83 -3.36
C LYS A 54 -13.36 -12.77 -2.47
N LYS A 55 -13.98 -11.58 -2.41
CA LYS A 55 -13.58 -10.54 -1.47
C LYS A 55 -13.98 -10.94 -0.05
N TYR A 56 -13.10 -10.71 0.91
CA TYR A 56 -13.41 -10.74 2.33
C TYR A 56 -12.97 -9.41 2.97
N ILE A 57 -13.78 -8.92 3.91
CA ILE A 57 -13.54 -7.66 4.61
C ILE A 57 -12.33 -7.82 5.53
N ILE A 58 -11.51 -6.78 5.61
CA ILE A 58 -10.38 -6.69 6.51
C ILE A 58 -10.51 -5.46 7.40
N GLU A 59 -10.23 -5.62 8.68
CA GLU A 59 -10.19 -4.53 9.65
C GLU A 59 -8.76 -4.14 10.00
N TYR A 60 -7.86 -5.14 10.04
CA TYR A 60 -6.46 -4.98 10.44
C TYR A 60 -5.52 -5.59 9.40
N LEU A 61 -4.31 -5.04 9.31
CA LEU A 61 -3.31 -5.43 8.32
C LEU A 61 -1.91 -5.54 8.94
N ASP A 62 -1.76 -6.42 9.94
CA ASP A 62 -0.57 -6.58 10.77
C ASP A 62 0.77 -6.70 10.03
N PHE A 63 0.76 -7.15 8.77
CA PHE A 63 1.98 -7.24 7.97
C PHE A 63 2.44 -5.90 7.39
N ALA A 64 1.55 -4.93 7.18
CA ALA A 64 1.90 -3.61 6.65
C ALA A 64 2.53 -2.72 7.72
N ASP A 65 3.40 -1.83 7.28
CA ASP A 65 4.04 -0.80 8.11
C ASP A 65 3.02 -0.08 9.00
N GLU A 66 3.43 0.26 10.21
CA GLU A 66 2.59 0.90 11.23
C GLU A 66 1.93 2.18 10.71
N LYS A 67 2.59 2.95 9.85
CA LYS A 67 2.03 4.17 9.24
C LYS A 67 0.84 3.86 8.36
N ILE A 68 0.87 2.75 7.62
CA ILE A 68 -0.26 2.28 6.81
C ILE A 68 -1.41 1.87 7.76
N CYS A 69 -1.10 1.04 8.76
CA CYS A 69 -2.09 0.56 9.72
C CYS A 69 -2.81 1.72 10.45
N ALA A 70 -2.06 2.74 10.88
CA ALA A 70 -2.59 3.91 11.55
C ALA A 70 -3.39 4.83 10.61
N PHE A 71 -3.07 4.85 9.32
CA PHE A 71 -3.72 5.73 8.34
C PHE A 71 -5.00 5.15 7.76
N MET A 72 -5.07 3.83 7.60
CA MET A 72 -6.23 3.13 7.02
C MET A 72 -7.58 3.55 7.64
N PRO A 73 -7.78 3.57 8.98
CA PRO A 73 -9.06 3.97 9.56
C PRO A 73 -9.46 5.40 9.21
N LYS A 74 -8.49 6.33 9.24
CA LYS A 74 -8.73 7.75 8.92
C LYS A 74 -9.16 7.92 7.48
N LEU A 75 -8.44 7.29 6.54
CA LEU A 75 -8.80 7.34 5.12
C LEU A 75 -10.21 6.80 4.89
N LEU A 76 -10.55 5.66 5.50
CA LEU A 76 -11.86 5.02 5.32
C LEU A 76 -13.00 5.90 5.84
N GLU A 77 -12.81 6.59 6.96
CA GLU A 77 -13.80 7.51 7.52
C GLU A 77 -14.14 8.66 6.56
N TYR A 78 -13.13 9.36 6.05
CA TYR A 78 -13.34 10.46 5.08
C TYR A 78 -13.98 9.97 3.78
N LEU A 79 -13.55 8.80 3.26
CA LEU A 79 -14.13 8.23 2.06
C LEU A 79 -15.60 7.85 2.23
N ARG A 80 -16.03 7.41 3.42
CA ARG A 80 -17.42 7.07 3.72
C ARG A 80 -18.34 8.30 3.75
N GLN A 81 -17.83 9.45 4.18
CA GLN A 81 -18.60 10.68 4.32
C GLN A 81 -18.82 11.42 2.99
N ASP A 82 -17.96 11.17 2.00
CA ASP A 82 -18.05 11.82 0.69
C ASP A 82 -18.55 10.85 -0.39
N ASN A 83 -19.83 10.99 -0.76
CA ASN A 83 -20.46 10.15 -1.78
C ASN A 83 -19.76 10.22 -3.14
N LYS A 84 -19.18 11.37 -3.50
CA LYS A 84 -18.43 11.50 -4.76
C LYS A 84 -17.10 10.73 -4.68
N LEU A 85 -16.42 10.71 -3.53
CA LEU A 85 -15.19 9.93 -3.37
C LEU A 85 -15.45 8.43 -3.21
N LYS A 86 -16.58 8.04 -2.61
CA LYS A 86 -17.01 6.66 -2.44
C LYS A 86 -17.41 6.02 -3.78
N GLU A 87 -18.20 6.73 -4.58
CA GLU A 87 -18.76 6.20 -5.82
C GLU A 87 -17.68 5.70 -6.80
N LYS A 88 -17.81 4.44 -7.22
CA LYS A 88 -16.93 3.74 -8.19
C LYS A 88 -15.47 3.61 -7.74
N LEU A 89 -15.15 3.87 -6.48
CA LEU A 89 -13.86 3.56 -5.87
C LEU A 89 -13.74 2.04 -5.69
N PHE A 90 -12.70 1.41 -6.22
CA PHE A 90 -12.59 -0.06 -6.22
C PHE A 90 -11.31 -0.61 -5.59
N GLY A 91 -10.27 0.20 -5.46
CA GLY A 91 -9.02 -0.21 -4.81
C GLY A 91 -8.21 0.96 -4.26
N VAL A 92 -7.25 0.60 -3.43
CA VAL A 92 -6.25 1.51 -2.85
C VAL A 92 -4.89 0.83 -2.82
N GLU A 93 -3.86 1.62 -3.10
CA GLU A 93 -2.46 1.21 -2.94
C GLU A 93 -1.81 2.15 -1.93
N PHE A 94 -1.20 1.58 -0.91
CA PHE A 94 -0.38 2.29 0.06
C PHE A 94 1.08 2.03 -0.22
N LEU A 95 1.88 3.08 -0.18
CA LEU A 95 3.32 2.99 -0.25
C LEU A 95 3.94 3.90 0.80
N THR A 96 4.88 3.37 1.58
CA THR A 96 5.53 4.16 2.61
C THR A 96 7.05 4.05 2.58
N THR A 97 7.69 5.09 3.12
CA THR A 97 9.11 5.12 3.45
C THR A 97 9.28 5.26 4.95
N LYS A 98 10.49 5.54 5.44
CA LYS A 98 10.67 5.92 6.84
C LYS A 98 9.89 7.17 7.25
N GLN A 99 9.70 8.13 6.35
CA GLN A 99 9.16 9.45 6.67
C GLN A 99 7.86 9.77 5.94
N GLU A 100 7.60 9.15 4.80
CA GLU A 100 6.51 9.56 3.93
C GLU A 100 5.53 8.41 3.67
N LEU A 101 4.29 8.78 3.38
CA LEU A 101 3.21 7.87 2.98
C LEU A 101 2.56 8.44 1.71
N SER A 102 2.45 7.60 0.70
CA SER A 102 1.66 7.83 -0.51
C SER A 102 0.46 6.89 -0.53
N VAL A 103 -0.66 7.42 -1.02
CA VAL A 103 -1.90 6.67 -1.23
C VAL A 103 -2.31 6.85 -2.68
N THR A 104 -2.57 5.74 -3.37
CA THR A 104 -3.18 5.75 -4.70
C THR A 104 -4.60 5.21 -4.62
N LEU A 105 -5.59 6.03 -4.95
CA LEU A 105 -7.00 5.62 -5.04
C LEU A 105 -7.34 5.24 -6.49
N LEU A 106 -8.00 4.09 -6.66
CA LEU A 106 -8.33 3.52 -7.97
C LEU A 106 -9.84 3.58 -8.24
N TYR A 107 -10.22 4.20 -9.37
CA TYR A 107 -11.61 4.49 -9.73
C TYR A 107 -12.06 3.88 -11.06
N HIS A 108 -13.31 3.41 -11.08
CA HIS A 108 -14.07 3.05 -12.30
C HIS A 108 -14.97 4.21 -12.75
N LYS A 109 -14.48 5.44 -12.64
CA LYS A 109 -15.10 6.65 -13.19
C LYS A 109 -14.04 7.68 -13.54
N ASN A 110 -14.45 8.77 -14.17
CA ASN A 110 -13.54 9.87 -14.48
C ASN A 110 -13.14 10.62 -13.20
N ILE A 111 -11.86 10.56 -12.83
CA ILE A 111 -11.33 11.23 -11.64
C ILE A 111 -11.30 12.77 -11.74
N GLU A 112 -11.36 13.33 -12.94
CA GLU A 112 -11.41 14.79 -13.13
C GLU A 112 -12.69 15.40 -12.53
N ASP A 113 -13.80 14.67 -12.56
CA ASP A 113 -15.11 15.12 -12.07
C ASP A 113 -15.13 15.26 -10.53
N ILE A 114 -14.14 14.67 -9.85
CA ILE A 114 -14.00 14.67 -8.39
C ILE A 114 -12.65 15.28 -7.93
N LYS A 115 -11.95 16.00 -8.83
CA LYS A 115 -10.62 16.57 -8.54
C LYS A 115 -10.61 17.45 -7.29
N SER A 116 -11.61 18.31 -7.12
CA SER A 116 -11.73 19.20 -5.96
C SER A 116 -11.92 18.42 -4.64
N ASN A 117 -12.72 17.35 -4.66
CA ASN A 117 -12.89 16.45 -3.50
C ASN A 117 -11.58 15.74 -3.13
N LEU A 118 -10.83 15.27 -4.14
CA LEU A 118 -9.54 14.60 -3.94
C LEU A 118 -8.47 15.57 -3.40
N GLU A 119 -8.44 16.81 -3.90
CA GLU A 119 -7.54 17.86 -3.39
C GLU A 119 -7.85 18.18 -1.93
N ASN A 120 -9.13 18.33 -1.59
CA ASN A 120 -9.57 18.54 -0.21
C ASN A 120 -9.16 17.37 0.70
N LEU A 121 -9.37 16.12 0.26
CA LEU A 121 -8.95 14.92 0.99
C LEU A 121 -7.44 14.93 1.26
N SER A 122 -6.63 15.23 0.23
CA SER A 122 -5.17 15.30 0.35
C SER A 122 -4.72 16.36 1.36
N ASN A 123 -5.38 17.52 1.36
CA ASN A 123 -5.07 18.62 2.24
C ASN A 123 -5.45 18.32 3.70
N ILE A 124 -6.68 17.86 3.94
CA ILE A 124 -7.19 17.54 5.29
C ILE A 124 -6.38 16.42 5.94
N LEU A 125 -6.06 15.36 5.19
CA LEU A 125 -5.30 14.22 5.71
C LEU A 125 -3.78 14.42 5.66
N HIS A 126 -3.31 15.54 5.13
CA HIS A 126 -1.89 15.85 4.98
C HIS A 126 -1.07 14.74 4.26
N ILE A 127 -1.65 14.04 3.29
CA ILE A 127 -0.99 12.93 2.55
C ILE A 127 -0.53 13.29 1.14
N ASN A 128 0.38 12.49 0.59
CA ASN A 128 0.67 12.43 -0.83
C ASN A 128 -0.40 11.54 -1.49
N LEU A 129 -1.29 12.12 -2.30
CA LEU A 129 -2.41 11.41 -2.89
C LEU A 129 -2.26 11.32 -4.40
N ILE A 130 -2.47 10.13 -4.94
CA ILE A 130 -2.63 9.88 -6.37
C ILE A 130 -4.04 9.34 -6.59
N ALA A 131 -4.73 9.80 -7.62
CA ALA A 131 -5.96 9.18 -8.09
C ALA A 131 -5.74 8.64 -9.49
N ARG A 132 -6.22 7.41 -9.75
CA ARG A 132 -6.14 6.77 -11.07
C ARG A 132 -7.50 6.32 -11.54
N SER A 133 -7.74 6.50 -12.82
CA SER A 133 -8.79 5.83 -13.59
C SER A 133 -8.23 5.43 -14.95
N LYS A 134 -9.02 4.75 -15.78
CA LYS A 134 -8.59 4.33 -17.12
C LYS A 134 -7.98 5.51 -17.90
N GLY A 135 -6.68 5.45 -18.18
CA GLY A 135 -5.94 6.45 -18.95
C GLY A 135 -5.73 7.82 -18.27
N LYS A 136 -6.04 7.97 -16.98
CA LYS A 136 -5.91 9.25 -16.25
C LYS A 136 -5.22 9.08 -14.91
N LYS A 137 -4.39 10.06 -14.55
CA LYS A 137 -3.65 10.14 -13.29
C LYS A 137 -3.70 11.58 -12.79
N LEU A 138 -4.19 11.78 -11.57
CA LEU A 138 -4.10 13.06 -10.85
C LEU A 138 -3.16 12.89 -9.66
N ILE A 139 -2.28 13.87 -9.45
CA ILE A 139 -1.30 13.87 -8.35
C ILE A 139 -1.56 15.10 -7.50
N PHE A 140 -1.64 14.90 -6.18
CA PHE A 140 -1.79 15.95 -5.19
C PHE A 140 -0.58 15.89 -4.25
N LYS A 141 0.17 17.01 -4.17
CA LYS A 141 1.50 17.17 -3.56
C LYS A 141 2.63 16.54 -4.38
N THR A 142 3.03 15.30 -4.10
CA THR A 142 4.13 14.62 -4.81
C THR A 142 3.81 13.15 -5.01
N GLU A 143 4.32 12.58 -6.09
CA GLU A 143 4.34 11.13 -6.32
C GLU A 143 5.67 10.47 -6.00
N ASN A 144 6.74 11.27 -5.88
CA ASN A 144 8.06 10.81 -5.52
C ASN A 144 8.20 10.82 -4.01
N LEU A 145 8.57 9.66 -3.47
CA LEU A 145 8.91 9.45 -2.08
C LEU A 145 10.42 9.33 -1.91
N ARG A 146 10.91 9.86 -0.80
CA ARG A 146 12.33 9.93 -0.48
C ARG A 146 12.63 9.24 0.84
N GLN A 147 13.80 8.61 0.93
CA GLN A 147 14.35 8.14 2.19
C GLN A 147 15.86 8.03 2.17
N THR A 148 16.45 8.12 3.36
CA THR A 148 17.86 7.81 3.58
C THR A 148 18.00 6.56 4.44
N LEU A 149 18.79 5.60 3.95
CA LEU A 149 19.17 4.40 4.68
C LEU A 149 20.63 4.52 5.12
N ASN A 150 20.91 4.14 6.37
CA ASN A 150 22.27 4.00 6.87
C ASN A 150 22.69 2.54 6.68
N ILE A 151 23.61 2.29 5.76
CA ILE A 151 24.10 0.95 5.42
C ILE A 151 25.62 0.97 5.61
N GLN A 152 26.13 0.20 6.59
CA GLN A 152 27.56 0.15 6.92
C GLN A 152 28.18 1.55 7.07
N ASP A 153 27.54 2.38 7.89
CA ASP A 153 27.93 3.77 8.17
C ASP A 153 27.91 4.73 6.97
N ARG A 154 27.34 4.29 5.83
CA ARG A 154 27.10 5.14 4.66
C ARG A 154 25.63 5.51 4.56
N LYS A 155 25.37 6.80 4.35
CA LYS A 155 24.04 7.31 4.02
C LYS A 155 23.77 7.07 2.53
N ILE A 156 22.77 6.25 2.23
CA ILE A 156 22.30 6.01 0.86
C ILE A 156 20.93 6.66 0.71
N PHE A 157 20.81 7.55 -0.27
CA PHE A 157 19.57 8.23 -0.60
C PHE A 157 18.80 7.44 -1.68
N TYR A 158 17.50 7.28 -1.46
CA TYR A 158 16.57 6.66 -2.40
C TYR A 158 15.44 7.64 -2.70
N GLU A 159 15.12 7.78 -3.98
CA GLU A 159 13.90 8.42 -4.47
C GLU A 159 13.18 7.43 -5.40
N PHE A 160 11.90 7.20 -5.16
CA PHE A 160 11.07 6.28 -5.95
C PHE A 160 9.60 6.71 -5.91
N ASN A 161 8.80 6.20 -6.83
CA ASN A 161 7.36 6.45 -6.86
C ASN A 161 6.57 5.13 -6.87
N ASN A 162 5.24 5.24 -6.92
CA ASN A 162 4.33 4.09 -6.90
C ASN A 162 4.46 3.13 -8.09
N ASP A 163 5.08 3.57 -9.20
CA ASP A 163 5.25 2.78 -10.42
C ASP A 163 6.59 2.00 -10.43
N CYS A 164 7.49 2.27 -9.47
CA CYS A 164 8.76 1.55 -9.35
C CYS A 164 8.60 0.21 -8.61
N PHE A 165 9.28 -0.83 -9.10
CA PHE A 165 9.50 -2.01 -8.27
C PHE A 165 10.46 -1.66 -7.13
N ILE A 166 10.01 -1.95 -5.90
CA ILE A 166 10.80 -1.79 -4.68
C ILE A 166 10.72 -3.07 -3.85
N GLN A 167 11.75 -3.32 -3.05
CA GLN A 167 11.67 -4.37 -2.04
C GLN A 167 10.59 -3.99 -1.03
N PRO A 168 9.56 -4.83 -0.84
CA PRO A 168 8.44 -4.52 0.03
C PRO A 168 8.78 -4.71 1.50
#